data_AF-A0A359HKI4-F1
#
_entry.id   AF-A0A359HKI4-F1
#
_cell.length_a   1.000
_cell.length_b   1.000
_cell.length_c   1.000
_cell.angle_alpha   90.00
_cell.angle_beta   90.00
_cell.angle_gamma   90.00
#
_symmetry.space_group_name_H-M   'P 1'
#
loop_
_entity.id
_entity.type
_entity.pdbx_description
1 polymer ?
#
loop_
_entity_poly.entity_id
_entity_poly.type
_entity_poly.pdbx_seq_one_letter_code
_entity_poly.pdbx_strand_id
1 'polypeptide(L)' 'MDHHSSPQISSFVLRFVQDEPINLTDQPLVRGSIRHIQTDQERAFTQWADAVDFMRQFIPAEIFAESLKNDGER' A
#
# COMPACT_ATOMS: atom_id res chain seq x y z
N MET A 1 0.80 32.44 -18.50
CA MET A 1 -0.28 31.52 -18.07
C MET A 1 0.40 30.44 -17.28
N ASP A 2 0.38 30.59 -15.96
CA ASP A 2 1.03 29.68 -15.03
C ASP A 2 0.18 28.41 -14.95
N HIS A 3 0.65 27.33 -15.55
CA HIS A 3 0.03 26.02 -15.41
C HIS A 3 0.31 25.54 -13.97
N HIS A 4 -0.59 25.87 -13.06
CA HIS A 4 -0.64 25.24 -11.75
C HIS A 4 -1.01 23.77 -11.95
N SER A 5 0.00 22.92 -12.18
CA SER A 5 -0.16 21.48 -12.15
C SER A 5 -0.56 21.10 -10.73
N SER A 6 -1.83 20.76 -10.52
CA SER A 6 -2.30 20.22 -9.24
C SER A 6 -1.40 19.04 -8.86
N PRO A 7 -0.94 18.94 -7.60
CA PRO A 7 -0.11 17.82 -7.19
C PRO A 7 -0.87 16.51 -7.44
N GLN A 8 -0.23 15.60 -8.18
CA GLN A 8 -0.79 14.28 -8.44
C GLN A 8 -0.63 13.43 -7.17
N ILE A 9 -1.63 13.47 -6.29
CA ILE A 9 -1.66 12.71 -5.05
C ILE A 9 -2.22 11.32 -5.35
N SER A 10 -1.46 10.26 -5.04
CA SER A 10 -1.93 8.88 -4.97
C SER A 10 -2.26 8.53 -3.52
N SER A 11 -3.44 7.97 -3.25
CA SER A 11 -3.89 7.68 -1.88
C SER A 11 -4.43 6.26 -1.76
N PHE A 12 -4.09 5.60 -0.66
CA PHE A 12 -4.45 4.22 -0.41
C PHE A 12 -5.03 4.05 0.99
N VAL A 13 -6.00 3.16 1.13
CA VAL A 13 -6.48 2.68 2.42
C VAL A 13 -6.07 1.22 2.56
N LEU A 14 -5.43 0.90 3.68
CA LEU A 14 -5.10 -0.48 4.03
C LEU A 14 -5.97 -0.90 5.20
N ARG A 15 -6.58 -2.07 5.06
CA ARG A 15 -7.38 -2.72 6.10
C ARG A 15 -6.73 -4.05 6.44
N PHE A 16 -6.53 -4.28 7.72
CA PHE A 16 -6.14 -5.58 8.25
C PHE A 16 -7.29 -6.16 9.04
N VAL A 17 -7.53 -7.45 8.83
CA VAL A 17 -8.50 -8.25 9.59
C VAL A 17 -7.70 -9.41 10.17
N GLN A 18 -7.70 -9.50 11.49
CA GLN A 18 -7.17 -10.65 12.20
C GLN A 18 -8.36 -11.47 12.65
N ASP A 19 -8.49 -12.67 12.09
CA ASP A 19 -9.49 -13.61 12.57
C ASP A 19 -8.99 -14.20 13.91
N GLU A 20 -9.87 -14.23 14.92
CA GLU A 20 -9.55 -14.93 16.16
C GLU A 20 -9.40 -16.43 15.87
N PRO A 21 -8.33 -17.08 16.36
CA PRO A 21 -8.12 -18.49 16.11
C PRO A 21 -9.24 -19.30 16.80
N ILE A 22 -9.89 -20.18 16.03
CA ILE A 22 -10.99 -21.03 16.53
C ILE A 22 -10.45 -22.06 17.54
N ASN A 23 -9.18 -22.46 17.42
CA ASN A 23 -8.48 -23.33 18.34
C ASN A 23 -7.21 -22.65 18.87
N LEU A 24 -6.84 -22.93 20.13
CA LEU A 24 -5.62 -22.42 20.78
C LEU A 24 -4.32 -22.80 20.07
N THR A 25 -4.36 -23.78 19.15
CA THR A 25 -3.22 -24.25 18.36
C THR A 25 -3.12 -23.62 16.97
N ASP A 26 -4.15 -22.89 16.52
CA ASP A 26 -4.15 -22.26 15.20
C ASP A 26 -3.44 -20.90 15.25
N GLN A 27 -2.61 -20.62 14.26
CA GLN A 27 -2.05 -19.29 14.10
C GLN A 27 -3.15 -18.32 13.65
N PRO A 28 -3.21 -17.09 14.22
CA PRO A 28 -4.19 -16.10 13.80
C PRO A 28 -4.03 -15.82 12.30
N LEU A 29 -5.11 -15.98 11.55
CA LEU A 29 -5.11 -15.71 10.12
C LEU A 29 -5.28 -14.20 9.92
N VAL A 30 -4.21 -13.55 9.45
CA VAL A 30 -4.26 -12.14 9.07
C VAL A 30 -4.59 -12.04 7.59
N ARG A 31 -5.65 -11.30 7.27
CA ARG A 31 -6.05 -10.97 5.91
C ARG A 31 -6.02 -9.46 5.75
N GLY A 32 -5.47 -8.99 4.65
CA GLY A 32 -5.41 -7.58 4.30
C GLY A 32 -6.28 -7.26 3.10
N SER A 33 -6.72 -6.00 2.99
CA SER A 33 -7.11 -5.42 1.71
C SER A 33 -6.51 -4.03 1.54
N ILE A 34 -6.16 -3.68 0.31
CA ILE A 34 -5.66 -2.37 -0.08
C ILE A 34 -6.57 -1.78 -1.15
N ARG A 35 -7.00 -0.54 -0.98
CA ARG A 35 -7.86 0.19 -1.92
C ARG A 35 -7.18 1.48 -2.36
N HIS A 36 -7.08 1.69 -3.67
CA HIS A 36 -6.67 2.96 -4.25
C HIS A 36 -7.87 3.90 -4.31
N ILE A 37 -7.77 5.06 -3.67
CA ILE A 37 -8.92 5.96 -3.46
C ILE A 37 -9.39 6.60 -4.77
N GLN A 38 -8.47 6.94 -5.66
CA GLN A 38 -8.77 7.67 -6.89
C GLN A 38 -9.45 6.78 -7.95
N THR A 39 -9.10 5.50 -8.03
CA THR A 39 -9.65 4.57 -9.04
C THR A 39 -10.66 3.58 -8.48
N ASP A 40 -10.86 3.60 -7.17
CA ASP A 40 -11.69 2.65 -6.44
C ASP A 40 -11.26 1.17 -6.57
N GLN A 41 -10.04 0.92 -7.05
CA GLN A 41 -9.55 -0.44 -7.20
C GLN A 41 -9.13 -1.00 -5.85
N GLU A 42 -9.59 -2.21 -5.54
CA GLU A 42 -9.27 -2.93 -4.30
C GLU A 42 -8.62 -4.28 -4.60
N ARG A 43 -7.63 -4.66 -3.78
CA ARG A 43 -6.97 -5.97 -3.82
C ARG A 43 -6.85 -6.54 -2.42
N ALA A 44 -7.29 -7.79 -2.24
CA ALA A 44 -7.02 -8.55 -1.02
C ALA A 44 -5.58 -9.08 -1.04
N PHE A 45 -4.94 -9.16 0.13
CA PHE A 45 -3.60 -9.72 0.29
C PHE A 45 -3.46 -10.51 1.59
N THR A 46 -2.51 -11.44 1.63
CA THR A 46 -2.10 -12.13 2.86
C THR A 46 -0.66 -11.80 3.24
N GLN A 47 0.12 -11.25 2.30
CA GLN A 47 1.50 -10.82 2.51
C GLN A 47 1.63 -9.32 2.24
N TRP A 48 2.44 -8.63 3.04
CA TRP A 48 2.70 -7.19 2.87
C TRP A 48 3.29 -6.87 1.48
N ALA A 49 4.10 -7.77 0.93
CA ALA A 49 4.70 -7.62 -0.39
C ALA A 49 3.64 -7.39 -1.49
N ASP A 50 2.49 -8.08 -1.41
CA ASP A 50 1.40 -7.94 -2.39
C ASP A 50 0.77 -6.54 -2.35
N ALA A 51 0.68 -5.93 -1.16
CA ALA A 51 0.18 -4.56 -0.99
C ALA A 51 1.16 -3.54 -1.57
N VAL A 52 2.47 -3.75 -1.38
CA VAL A 52 3.52 -2.91 -1.98
C VAL A 52 3.49 -3.01 -3.51
N ASP A 53 3.36 -4.22 -4.06
CA ASP A 53 3.28 -4.43 -5.49
C ASP A 53 2.00 -3.84 -6.10
N PHE A 54 0.91 -3.75 -5.34
CA PHE A 54 -0.27 -2.97 -5.74
C PHE A 54 0.04 -1.47 -5.78
N MET A 55 0.65 -0.90 -4.74
CA MET A 55 0.98 0.54 -4.68
C MET A 55 1.94 0.95 -5.81
N ARG A 56 2.88 0.08 -6.19
CA ARG A 56 3.82 0.30 -7.30
C ARG A 56 3.14 0.50 -8.67
N GLN A 57 1.89 0.07 -8.83
CA GLN A 57 1.13 0.27 -10.07
C GLN A 57 0.65 1.72 -10.24
N PHE A 58 0.62 2.51 -9.16
CA PHE A 58 0.04 3.86 -9.13
C PHE A 58 1.02 4.94 -8.67
N ILE A 59 2.19 4.55 -8.18
CA ILE A 59 3.24 5.48 -7.74
C ILE A 59 4.38 5.44 -8.77
N PRO A 60 4.80 6.59 -9.32
CA PRO A 60 5.93 6.67 -10.24
C PRO A 60 7.22 6.07 -9.64
N ALA A 61 8.00 5.36 -10.46
CA ALA A 61 9.22 4.68 -10.01
C ALA A 61 10.28 5.64 -9.43
N GLU A 62 10.34 6.88 -9.93
CA GLU A 62 11.18 7.96 -9.41
C GLU A 62 10.95 8.26 -7.93
N ILE A 63 9.70 8.25 -7.46
CA ILE A 63 9.37 8.51 -6.04
C ILE A 63 9.92 7.41 -5.13
N PHE A 64 9.84 6.15 -5.55
CA PHE A 64 10.42 5.04 -4.78
C PHE A 64 11.95 5.09 -4.73
N ALA A 65 12.59 5.49 -5.82
CA ALA A 65 14.05 5.61 -5.90
C ALA A 65 14.57 6.76 -5.02
N GLU A 66 13.82 7.84 -4.87
CA GLU A 66 14.17 8.95 -3.97
C GLU A 66 14.05 8.56 -2.50
N SER A 67 13.01 7.80 -2.11
CA SER A 67 12.87 7.33 -0.72
C SER A 67 14.07 6.49 -0.27
N LEU A 68 14.59 5.62 -1.13
CA LEU A 68 15.73 4.76 -0.81
C LEU A 68 17.07 5.51 -0.72
N LYS A 69 17.19 6.68 -1.35
CA LYS A 69 18.41 7.52 -1.25
C LYS A 69 18.44 8.28 0.08
N ASN A 70 17.29 8.71 0.58
CA ASN A 70 17.18 9.49 1.80
C ASN A 70 17.42 8.68 3.09
N ASP A 71 17.27 7.35 3.05
CA ASP A 71 17.57 6.46 4.18
C ASP A 71 19.08 6.21 4.40
N GLY A 72 19.94 6.62 3.46
CA GLY A 72 21.39 6.40 3.52
C GLY A 72 22.23 7.56 4.07
N GLU A 73 21.62 8.72 4.34
CA GLU A 73 22.32 9.94 4.81
C GLU A 73 22.03 10.31 6.28
N ARG A 74 21.60 9.35 7.12
CA ARG A 74 21.38 9.56 8.57
C ARG A 74 22.27 8.71 9.45
#